data_AF-A0A969CV98-F1
#
_entry.id   AF-A0A969CV98-F1
#
_cell.length_a   1.000
_cell.length_b   1.000
_cell.length_c   1.000
_cell.angle_alpha   90.00
_cell.angle_beta   90.00
_cell.angle_gamma   90.00
#
_symmetry.space_group_name_H-M   'P 1'
#
loop_
_entity.id
_entity.type
_entity.pdbx_description
1 polymer ?
#
loop_
_entity_poly.entity_id
_entity_poly.type
_entity_poly.pdbx_seq_one_letter_code
_entity_poly.pdbx_strand_id
1 'polypeptide(L)'
;MKKLLEGLHRFQSGYFSSHKELFEQLAHGQHPRILFITCADSRIDPNLITQADIGELFVIRNAGNIIPPYGSANGGEGASLEYALDALGIEQIVVCGHSHCGAMKGLLKMNSLEDKMPLVYNWLKHAEATRRLVKENYSEFLEGEDLLEITIAENVLNQLDNLQTYPSVRSKQHQQKLSLHGWIYRIETGEVLAYDPLLHDFIAPHSRLTIPEAEYVLHPSVRLHNLAPFTVPEMSPPSLSETKTSAPVSVASETNGHSQAYSHLPPEQADRIYRGSSH
;
A
#
# COMPACT_ATOMS: atom_id res chain seq x y z
N MET A 1 -1.78 -22.78 -13.75
CA MET A 1 -3.23 -23.11 -13.74
C MET A 1 -3.64 -24.13 -12.69
N LYS A 2 -3.05 -25.34 -12.62
CA LYS A 2 -3.41 -26.37 -11.62
C LYS A 2 -3.47 -25.85 -10.17
N LYS A 3 -2.41 -25.18 -9.69
CA LYS A 3 -2.35 -24.57 -8.34
C LYS A 3 -3.50 -23.58 -8.06
N LEU A 4 -3.98 -22.84 -9.07
CA LEU A 4 -5.09 -21.90 -8.91
C LEU A 4 -6.42 -22.64 -8.74
N LEU A 5 -6.65 -23.69 -9.53
CA LEU A 5 -7.86 -24.52 -9.41
C LEU A 5 -7.91 -25.23 -8.04
N GLU A 6 -6.78 -25.75 -7.56
CA GLU A 6 -6.65 -26.29 -6.20
C GLU A 6 -6.87 -25.20 -5.14
N GLY A 7 -6.40 -23.98 -5.40
CA GLY A 7 -6.68 -22.79 -4.58
C GLY A 7 -8.18 -22.51 -4.46
N LEU A 8 -8.92 -22.55 -5.58
CA LEU A 8 -10.38 -22.34 -5.59
C LEU A 8 -11.11 -23.40 -4.76
N HIS A 9 -10.71 -24.67 -4.90
CA HIS A 9 -11.30 -25.74 -4.08
C HIS A 9 -11.03 -25.52 -2.59
N ARG A 10 -9.80 -25.15 -2.21
CA ARG A 10 -9.45 -24.83 -0.82
C ARG A 10 -10.19 -23.61 -0.29
N PHE A 11 -10.39 -22.59 -1.11
CA PHE A 11 -11.19 -21.42 -0.75
C PHE A 11 -12.64 -21.82 -0.46
N GLN A 12 -13.26 -22.60 -1.35
CA GLN A 12 -14.65 -23.06 -1.21
C GLN A 12 -14.84 -23.96 0.02
N SER A 13 -13.97 -24.94 0.21
CA SER A 13 -14.08 -25.90 1.32
C SER A 13 -13.55 -25.39 2.66
N GLY A 14 -12.73 -24.34 2.65
CA GLY A 14 -12.16 -23.71 3.83
C GLY A 14 -12.85 -22.38 4.15
N TYR A 15 -12.19 -21.27 3.78
CA TYR A 15 -12.60 -19.91 4.17
C TYR A 15 -14.06 -19.59 3.84
N PHE A 16 -14.54 -19.89 2.62
CA PHE A 16 -15.92 -19.64 2.26
C PHE A 16 -16.89 -20.43 3.13
N SER A 17 -16.62 -21.72 3.35
CA SER A 17 -17.49 -22.60 4.14
C SER A 17 -17.58 -22.18 5.61
N SER A 18 -16.53 -21.60 6.18
CA SER A 18 -16.55 -21.07 7.55
C SER A 18 -17.12 -19.66 7.67
N HIS A 19 -17.34 -18.95 6.56
CA HIS A 19 -17.83 -17.55 6.54
C HIS A 19 -19.08 -17.39 5.66
N LYS A 20 -19.94 -18.41 5.59
CA LYS A 20 -21.14 -18.38 4.71
C LYS A 20 -22.04 -17.19 4.97
N GLU A 21 -22.31 -16.86 6.24
CA GLU A 21 -23.15 -15.72 6.62
C GLU A 21 -22.58 -14.39 6.10
N LEU A 22 -21.25 -14.20 6.18
CA LEU A 22 -20.57 -13.04 5.63
C LEU A 22 -20.77 -12.96 4.11
N PHE A 23 -20.56 -14.06 3.38
CA PHE A 23 -20.75 -14.07 1.93
C PHE A 23 -22.22 -13.90 1.50
N GLU A 24 -23.17 -14.41 2.29
CA GLU A 24 -24.60 -14.17 2.07
C GLU A 24 -24.94 -12.68 2.23
N GLN A 25 -24.39 -12.02 3.26
CA GLN A 25 -24.54 -10.58 3.44
C GLN A 25 -23.92 -9.78 2.29
N LEU A 26 -22.68 -10.09 1.92
CA LEU A 26 -21.96 -9.41 0.83
C LEU A 26 -22.62 -9.62 -0.55
N ALA A 27 -23.39 -10.70 -0.72
CA ALA A 27 -24.16 -10.92 -1.95
C ALA A 27 -25.30 -9.91 -2.15
N HIS A 28 -25.76 -9.25 -1.08
CA HIS A 28 -26.79 -8.21 -1.15
C HIS A 28 -26.25 -6.82 -1.48
N GLY A 29 -24.96 -6.57 -1.28
CA GLY A 29 -24.33 -5.29 -1.54
C GLY A 29 -22.96 -5.17 -0.89
N GLN A 30 -22.22 -4.13 -1.28
CA GLN A 30 -20.92 -3.79 -0.71
C GLN A 30 -21.01 -2.45 0.03
N HIS A 31 -20.31 -2.34 1.16
CA HIS A 31 -20.18 -1.11 1.95
C HIS A 31 -18.73 -0.87 2.37
N PRO A 32 -17.78 -0.79 1.42
CA PRO A 32 -16.38 -0.52 1.74
C PRO A 32 -16.23 0.86 2.35
N ARG A 33 -15.29 0.99 3.29
CA ARG A 33 -15.02 2.26 4.00
C ARG A 33 -13.87 3.04 3.37
N ILE A 34 -13.00 2.36 2.64
CA ILE A 34 -11.75 2.91 2.12
C ILE A 34 -11.62 2.57 0.63
N LEU A 35 -11.29 3.59 -0.17
CA LEU A 35 -10.75 3.41 -1.50
C LEU A 35 -9.22 3.25 -1.38
N PHE A 36 -8.71 2.07 -1.70
CA PHE A 36 -7.28 1.75 -1.63
C PHE A 36 -6.69 1.68 -3.04
N ILE A 37 -5.86 2.65 -3.39
CA ILE A 37 -5.19 2.77 -4.69
C ILE A 37 -3.76 2.28 -4.54
N THR A 38 -3.38 1.22 -5.25
CA THR A 38 -2.02 0.66 -5.14
C THR A 38 -1.51 0.07 -6.45
N CYS A 39 -0.29 -0.45 -6.42
CA CYS A 39 0.36 -1.00 -7.60
C CYS A 39 -0.21 -2.36 -7.99
N ALA A 40 -0.21 -2.66 -9.28
CA ALA A 40 -0.49 -3.99 -9.83
C ALA A 40 0.61 -5.03 -9.50
N ASP A 41 1.68 -4.62 -8.81
CA ASP A 41 2.77 -5.49 -8.38
C ASP A 41 2.26 -6.70 -7.56
N SER A 42 2.61 -7.91 -7.99
CA SER A 42 2.10 -9.15 -7.40
C SER A 42 2.54 -9.40 -5.96
N ARG A 43 3.47 -8.60 -5.44
CA ARG A 43 3.92 -8.65 -4.04
C ARG A 43 3.01 -7.86 -3.10
N ILE A 44 2.07 -7.10 -3.65
CA ILE A 44 1.16 -6.25 -2.90
C ILE A 44 -0.23 -6.90 -2.87
N ASP A 45 -0.74 -7.08 -1.65
CA ASP A 45 -2.12 -7.45 -1.37
C ASP A 45 -2.65 -6.50 -0.27
N PRO A 46 -3.49 -5.50 -0.62
CA PRO A 46 -4.03 -4.53 0.33
C PRO A 46 -4.72 -5.17 1.53
N ASN A 47 -5.55 -6.20 1.31
CA ASN A 47 -6.28 -6.85 2.40
C ASN A 47 -5.30 -7.55 3.36
N LEU A 48 -4.25 -8.17 2.83
CA LEU A 48 -3.24 -8.83 3.66
C LEU A 48 -2.45 -7.82 4.50
N ILE A 49 -1.96 -6.73 3.90
CA ILE A 49 -1.10 -5.78 4.64
C ILE A 49 -1.89 -4.96 5.68
N THR A 50 -3.20 -4.78 5.49
CA THR A 50 -4.05 -4.07 6.46
C THR A 50 -4.89 -5.00 7.35
N GLN A 51 -4.83 -6.32 7.14
CA GLN A 51 -5.72 -7.30 7.75
C GLN A 51 -7.22 -6.93 7.58
N ALA A 52 -7.57 -6.35 6.43
CA ALA A 52 -8.95 -6.00 6.12
C ALA A 52 -9.75 -7.23 5.66
N ASP A 53 -11.01 -7.29 6.09
CA ASP A 53 -11.94 -8.33 5.67
C ASP A 53 -12.48 -8.06 4.25
N ILE A 54 -13.04 -9.12 3.65
CA ILE A 54 -13.70 -9.00 2.34
C ILE A 54 -14.84 -7.98 2.44
N GLY A 55 -14.83 -7.02 1.52
CA GLY A 55 -15.85 -5.97 1.46
C GLY A 55 -15.48 -4.67 2.20
N GLU A 56 -14.37 -4.63 2.94
CA GLU A 56 -13.94 -3.41 3.63
C GLU A 56 -13.18 -2.41 2.74
N LEU A 57 -12.43 -2.92 1.76
CA LEU A 57 -11.64 -2.12 0.82
C LEU A 57 -12.23 -2.18 -0.59
N PHE A 58 -12.42 -1.01 -1.21
CA PHE A 58 -12.61 -0.89 -2.66
C PHE A 58 -11.26 -0.57 -3.30
N VAL A 59 -10.79 -1.39 -4.25
CA VAL A 59 -9.38 -1.37 -4.65
C VAL A 59 -9.19 -0.99 -6.12
N ILE A 60 -8.30 -0.01 -6.38
CA ILE A 60 -7.77 0.28 -7.71
C ILE A 60 -6.32 -0.21 -7.78
N ARG A 61 -5.98 -0.97 -8.83
CA ARG A 61 -4.61 -1.45 -9.06
C ARG A 61 -4.16 -1.16 -10.48
N ASN A 62 -3.05 -0.44 -10.63
CA ASN A 62 -2.38 -0.22 -11.91
C ASN A 62 -0.85 -0.15 -11.73
N ALA A 63 -0.08 -0.12 -12.81
CA ALA A 63 1.37 -0.07 -12.71
C ALA A 63 1.84 1.28 -12.13
N GLY A 64 2.36 1.28 -10.90
CA GLY A 64 2.87 2.48 -10.25
C GLY A 64 1.85 3.29 -9.46
N ASN A 65 0.66 2.72 -9.18
CA ASN A 65 -0.39 3.35 -8.35
C ASN A 65 -0.73 4.78 -8.78
N ILE A 66 -0.73 5.03 -10.09
CA ILE A 66 -0.91 6.36 -10.70
C ILE A 66 -2.39 6.63 -10.85
N ILE A 67 -2.82 7.85 -10.50
CA ILE A 67 -4.13 8.39 -10.85
C ILE A 67 -3.88 9.56 -11.79
N PRO A 68 -4.27 9.47 -13.08
CA PRO A 68 -4.16 10.59 -13.98
C PRO A 68 -4.98 11.79 -13.49
N PRO A 69 -4.52 13.05 -13.74
CA PRO A 69 -5.34 14.24 -13.52
C PRO A 69 -6.72 14.13 -14.20
N TYR A 70 -7.73 14.76 -13.63
CA TYR A 70 -9.08 14.76 -14.18
C TYR A 70 -9.09 15.24 -15.64
N GLY A 71 -9.75 14.49 -16.51
CA GLY A 71 -9.85 14.76 -17.95
C GLY A 71 -8.60 14.45 -18.78
N SER A 72 -7.49 14.01 -18.16
CA SER A 72 -6.25 13.68 -18.88
C SER A 72 -6.18 12.24 -19.41
N ALA A 73 -7.04 11.36 -18.91
CA ALA A 73 -7.15 9.97 -19.32
C ALA A 73 -8.62 9.53 -19.38
N ASN A 74 -8.90 8.47 -20.14
CA ASN A 74 -10.20 7.82 -20.26
C ASN A 74 -10.15 6.34 -19.83
N GLY A 75 -9.22 6.02 -18.91
CA GLY A 75 -9.08 4.70 -18.31
C GLY A 75 -10.12 4.40 -17.23
N GLY A 76 -9.87 3.35 -16.45
CA GLY A 76 -10.77 2.91 -15.38
C GLY A 76 -10.61 3.70 -14.07
N GLU A 77 -9.49 4.39 -13.88
CA GLU A 77 -9.11 5.06 -12.62
C GLU A 77 -10.16 6.09 -12.19
N GLY A 78 -10.49 7.02 -13.07
CA GLY A 78 -11.45 8.09 -12.79
C GLY A 78 -12.86 7.57 -12.55
N ALA A 79 -13.29 6.58 -13.33
CA ALA A 79 -14.61 5.96 -13.18
C ALA A 79 -14.73 5.17 -11.86
N SER A 80 -13.70 4.40 -11.49
CA SER A 80 -13.65 3.68 -10.22
C SER A 80 -13.59 4.63 -9.01
N LEU A 81 -12.86 5.74 -9.12
CA LEU A 81 -12.85 6.80 -8.11
C LEU A 81 -14.23 7.44 -7.95
N GLU A 82 -14.88 7.83 -9.05
CA GLU A 82 -16.23 8.40 -9.02
C GLU A 82 -17.24 7.42 -8.40
N TYR A 83 -17.20 6.15 -8.78
CA TYR A 83 -18.06 5.12 -8.20
C TYR A 83 -17.83 4.95 -6.70
N ALA A 84 -16.57 4.89 -6.25
CA ALA A 84 -16.24 4.78 -4.84
C ALA A 84 -16.82 5.95 -4.01
N LEU A 85 -16.72 7.16 -4.53
CA LEU A 85 -17.11 8.38 -3.81
C LEU A 85 -18.60 8.67 -3.87
N ASP A 86 -19.22 8.50 -5.04
CA ASP A 86 -20.58 8.97 -5.29
C ASP A 86 -21.61 7.85 -5.22
N ALA A 87 -21.24 6.61 -5.56
CA ALA A 87 -22.14 5.46 -5.43
C ALA A 87 -21.97 4.72 -4.09
N LEU A 88 -20.73 4.54 -3.62
CA LEU A 88 -20.45 3.79 -2.38
C LEU A 88 -20.33 4.67 -1.14
N GLY A 89 -20.19 5.99 -1.30
CA GLY A 89 -20.10 6.92 -0.17
C GLY A 89 -18.81 6.79 0.64
N ILE A 90 -17.72 6.32 0.04
CA ILE A 90 -16.41 6.24 0.70
C ILE A 90 -15.92 7.65 1.10
N GLU A 91 -15.38 7.75 2.31
CA GLU A 91 -14.87 9.00 2.90
C GLU A 91 -13.34 8.98 3.12
N GLN A 92 -12.68 7.87 2.79
CA GLN A 92 -11.24 7.68 2.99
C GLN A 92 -10.60 7.16 1.69
N ILE A 93 -9.56 7.86 1.21
CA ILE A 93 -8.75 7.40 0.08
C ILE A 93 -7.31 7.21 0.55
N VAL A 94 -6.74 6.04 0.27
CA VAL A 94 -5.31 5.76 0.44
C VAL A 94 -4.67 5.60 -0.93
N VAL A 95 -3.62 6.37 -1.21
CA VAL A 95 -2.67 6.09 -2.29
C VAL A 95 -1.45 5.41 -1.68
N CYS A 96 -1.25 4.14 -1.99
CA CYS A 96 -0.18 3.32 -1.45
C CYS A 96 0.86 2.97 -2.51
N GLY A 97 2.01 3.63 -2.44
CA GLY A 97 3.25 3.25 -3.13
C GLY A 97 3.94 2.08 -2.43
N HIS A 98 5.00 1.55 -3.03
CA HIS A 98 5.75 0.44 -2.42
C HIS A 98 7.22 0.40 -2.83
N SER A 99 8.06 -0.21 -1.97
CA SER A 99 9.49 -0.37 -2.23
C SER A 99 9.77 -1.17 -3.51
N HIS A 100 10.87 -0.83 -4.17
CA HIS A 100 11.32 -1.45 -5.42
C HIS A 100 10.26 -1.50 -6.55
N CYS A 101 9.45 -0.43 -6.69
CA CYS A 101 8.41 -0.35 -7.71
C CYS A 101 8.98 -0.36 -9.14
N GLY A 102 8.55 -1.34 -9.94
CA GLY A 102 8.99 -1.48 -11.34
C GLY A 102 8.57 -0.31 -12.24
N ALA A 103 7.40 0.27 -11.99
CA ALA A 103 6.92 1.44 -12.73
C ALA A 103 7.77 2.68 -12.45
N MET A 104 8.16 2.91 -11.19
CA MET A 104 9.05 4.02 -10.82
C MET A 104 10.47 3.83 -11.35
N LYS A 105 10.99 2.59 -11.36
CA LYS A 105 12.23 2.26 -12.08
C LYS A 105 12.13 2.59 -13.58
N GLY A 106 10.98 2.32 -14.18
CA GLY A 106 10.66 2.70 -15.56
C GLY A 106 10.62 4.22 -15.77
N LEU A 107 10.01 4.95 -14.84
CA LEU A 107 9.89 6.42 -14.88
C LEU A 107 11.27 7.09 -14.89
N LEU A 108 12.21 6.58 -14.08
CA LEU A 108 13.61 7.03 -14.07
C LEU A 108 14.36 6.71 -15.37
N LYS A 109 13.88 5.76 -16.16
CA LYS A 109 14.52 5.28 -17.41
C LYS A 109 13.59 5.41 -18.62
N MET A 110 12.75 6.45 -18.66
CA MET A 110 11.69 6.63 -19.66
C MET A 110 12.14 6.44 -21.11
N ASN A 111 13.29 6.99 -21.50
CA ASN A 111 13.81 6.88 -22.86
C ASN A 111 14.03 5.42 -23.31
N SER A 112 14.29 4.51 -22.37
CA SER A 112 14.47 3.09 -22.69
C SER A 112 13.16 2.32 -22.92
N LEU A 113 12.02 2.92 -22.58
CA LEU A 113 10.71 2.29 -22.63
C LEU A 113 9.96 2.54 -23.94
N GLU A 114 10.26 3.63 -24.64
CA GLU A 114 9.50 4.09 -25.81
C GLU A 114 9.34 2.99 -26.87
N ASP A 115 10.44 2.32 -27.23
CA ASP A 115 10.43 1.25 -28.23
C ASP A 115 9.97 -0.10 -27.66
N LYS A 116 10.31 -0.41 -26.41
CA LYS A 116 10.13 -1.76 -25.83
C LYS A 116 8.78 -1.98 -25.17
N MET A 117 8.24 -0.94 -24.54
CA MET A 117 7.00 -0.97 -23.76
C MET A 117 6.21 0.33 -23.98
N PRO A 118 5.76 0.63 -25.22
CA PRO A 118 5.17 1.92 -25.58
C PRO A 118 3.91 2.27 -24.77
N LEU A 119 3.12 1.26 -24.37
CA LEU A 119 1.95 1.48 -23.50
C LEU A 119 2.36 1.90 -22.08
N VAL A 120 3.41 1.29 -21.52
CA VAL A 120 3.96 1.68 -20.22
C VAL A 120 4.59 3.07 -20.30
N TYR A 121 5.35 3.34 -21.36
CA TYR A 121 5.90 4.67 -21.62
C TYR A 121 4.80 5.74 -21.64
N ASN A 122 3.71 5.52 -22.38
CA ASN A 122 2.58 6.45 -22.43
C ASN A 122 1.85 6.57 -21.10
N TRP A 123 1.65 5.46 -20.40
CA TRP A 123 1.04 5.44 -19.07
C TRP A 123 1.83 6.27 -18.05
N LEU A 124 3.16 6.10 -18.03
CA LEU A 124 4.05 6.82 -17.11
C LEU A 124 4.11 8.33 -17.36
N LYS A 125 3.62 8.83 -18.50
CA LYS A 125 3.46 10.28 -18.74
C LYS A 125 2.50 10.93 -17.75
N HIS A 126 1.55 10.18 -17.17
CA HIS A 126 0.69 10.69 -16.11
C HIS A 126 1.43 10.95 -14.78
N ALA A 127 2.65 10.41 -14.63
CA ALA A 127 3.58 10.70 -13.52
C ALA A 127 4.78 11.58 -13.96
N GLU A 128 4.66 12.28 -15.09
CA GLU A 128 5.74 13.14 -15.60
C GLU A 128 6.12 14.27 -14.63
N ALA A 129 5.16 14.79 -13.85
CA ALA A 129 5.44 15.79 -12.82
C ALA A 129 6.42 15.25 -11.76
N THR A 130 6.21 14.02 -11.29
CA THR A 130 7.16 13.32 -10.39
C THR A 130 8.54 13.19 -11.03
N ARG A 131 8.61 12.76 -12.30
CA ARG A 131 9.90 12.59 -12.98
C ARG A 131 10.68 13.89 -13.09
N ARG A 132 10.00 15.00 -13.41
CA ARG A 132 10.61 16.33 -13.51
C ARG A 132 11.11 16.80 -12.15
N LEU A 133 10.26 16.74 -11.14
CA LEU A 133 10.58 17.13 -9.77
C LEU A 133 11.81 16.37 -9.25
N VAL A 134 11.84 15.04 -9.42
CA VAL A 134 12.97 14.21 -9.00
C VAL A 134 14.25 14.59 -9.76
N LYS A 135 14.15 14.77 -11.07
CA LYS A 135 15.30 15.14 -11.91
C LYS A 135 15.87 16.50 -11.51
N GLU A 136 15.02 17.49 -11.29
CA GLU A 136 15.44 18.87 -11.04
C GLU A 136 15.99 19.08 -9.62
N ASN A 137 15.49 18.33 -8.62
CA ASN A 137 15.80 18.60 -7.21
C ASN A 137 16.71 17.56 -6.55
N TYR A 138 16.76 16.33 -7.07
CA TYR A 138 17.41 15.21 -6.36
C TYR A 138 18.49 14.49 -7.19
N SER A 139 18.40 14.50 -8.52
CA SER A 139 19.27 13.66 -9.37
C SER A 139 20.76 14.03 -9.37
N GLU A 140 21.12 15.21 -8.86
CA GLU A 140 22.53 15.60 -8.67
C GLU A 140 23.14 15.02 -7.37
N PHE A 141 22.30 14.63 -6.41
CA PHE A 141 22.73 14.24 -5.05
C PHE A 141 22.41 12.78 -4.72
N LEU A 142 21.43 12.18 -5.39
CA LEU A 142 20.96 10.83 -5.14
C LEU A 142 21.06 9.97 -6.39
N GLU A 143 21.46 8.71 -6.19
CA GLU A 143 21.55 7.70 -7.25
C GLU A 143 21.01 6.36 -6.77
N GLY A 144 20.87 5.39 -7.67
CA GLY A 144 20.56 4.01 -7.31
C GLY A 144 19.21 3.83 -6.60
N GLU A 145 19.23 3.13 -5.46
CA GLU A 145 18.02 2.84 -4.69
C GLU A 145 17.51 4.06 -3.91
N ASP A 146 18.38 4.97 -3.45
CA ASP A 146 17.95 6.20 -2.75
C ASP A 146 17.14 7.12 -3.68
N LEU A 147 17.58 7.24 -4.94
CA LEU A 147 16.84 7.97 -5.96
C LEU A 147 15.49 7.30 -6.28
N LEU A 148 15.42 5.97 -6.21
CA LEU A 148 14.18 5.23 -6.40
C LEU A 148 13.21 5.43 -5.23
N GLU A 149 13.71 5.41 -3.99
CA GLU A 149 12.91 5.61 -2.78
C GLU A 149 12.24 7.00 -2.80
N ILE A 150 13.00 8.05 -3.09
CA ILE A 150 12.42 9.39 -3.23
C ILE A 150 11.44 9.48 -4.40
N THR A 151 11.71 8.79 -5.52
CA THR A 151 10.77 8.75 -6.67
C THR A 151 9.44 8.10 -6.28
N ILE A 152 9.46 7.04 -5.48
CA ILE A 152 8.24 6.39 -4.99
C ILE A 152 7.46 7.34 -4.08
N ALA A 153 8.14 8.02 -3.16
CA ALA A 153 7.53 8.99 -2.25
C ALA A 153 6.88 10.15 -3.01
N GLU A 154 7.63 10.80 -3.90
CA GLU A 154 7.16 11.92 -4.72
C GLU A 154 6.04 11.50 -5.70
N ASN A 155 6.03 10.24 -6.14
CA ASN A 155 4.92 9.71 -6.93
C ASN A 155 3.62 9.65 -6.11
N VAL A 156 3.69 9.19 -4.86
CA VAL A 156 2.52 9.15 -3.97
C VAL A 156 1.98 10.57 -3.75
N LEU A 157 2.84 11.55 -3.46
CA LEU A 157 2.40 12.93 -3.25
C LEU A 157 1.75 13.53 -4.50
N ASN A 158 2.39 13.37 -5.67
CA ASN A 158 1.81 13.82 -6.94
C ASN A 158 0.45 13.16 -7.25
N GLN A 159 0.24 11.91 -6.83
CA GLN A 159 -1.06 11.25 -7.01
C GLN A 159 -2.13 11.84 -6.08
N LEU A 160 -1.77 12.27 -4.87
CA LEU A 160 -2.67 13.02 -3.99
C LEU A 160 -3.06 14.36 -4.63
N ASP A 161 -2.13 15.04 -5.29
CA ASP A 161 -2.42 16.27 -6.03
C ASP A 161 -3.32 16.02 -7.25
N ASN A 162 -3.06 14.96 -8.01
CA ASN A 162 -3.91 14.56 -9.12
C ASN A 162 -5.35 14.27 -8.66
N LEU A 163 -5.53 13.59 -7.52
CA LEU A 163 -6.85 13.34 -6.93
C LEU A 163 -7.61 14.64 -6.65
N GLN A 164 -6.93 15.68 -6.17
CA GLN A 164 -7.54 16.99 -5.88
C GLN A 164 -8.03 17.75 -7.13
N THR A 165 -7.66 17.29 -8.33
CA THR A 165 -8.19 17.82 -9.60
C THR A 165 -9.58 17.27 -9.94
N TYR A 166 -10.03 16.18 -9.31
CA TYR A 166 -11.35 15.60 -9.54
C TYR A 166 -12.44 16.42 -8.83
N PRO A 167 -13.53 16.80 -9.52
CA PRO A 167 -14.61 17.60 -8.92
C PRO A 167 -15.24 16.97 -7.67
N SER A 168 -15.48 15.65 -7.67
CA SER A 168 -16.07 14.94 -6.53
C SER A 168 -15.15 14.93 -5.31
N VAL A 169 -13.86 14.68 -5.52
CA VAL A 169 -12.82 14.74 -4.47
C VAL A 169 -12.77 16.14 -3.86
N ARG A 170 -12.58 17.17 -4.70
CA ARG A 170 -12.47 18.56 -4.25
C ARG A 170 -13.71 19.01 -3.48
N SER A 171 -14.91 18.67 -3.98
CA SER A 171 -16.18 19.01 -3.33
C SER A 171 -16.30 18.36 -1.94
N LYS A 172 -15.97 17.07 -1.81
CA LYS A 172 -16.06 16.35 -0.53
C LYS A 172 -14.98 16.75 0.47
N GLN A 173 -13.76 17.05 0.03
CA GLN A 173 -12.72 17.61 0.90
C GLN A 173 -13.12 18.97 1.47
N HIS A 174 -13.70 19.86 0.64
CA HIS A 174 -14.20 21.15 1.12
C HIS A 174 -15.31 21.00 2.17
N GLN A 175 -16.13 19.95 2.05
CA GLN A 175 -17.16 19.59 3.03
C GLN A 175 -16.62 18.83 4.25
N GLN A 176 -15.31 18.57 4.35
CA GLN A 176 -14.70 17.73 5.38
C GLN A 176 -15.27 16.30 5.46
N LYS A 177 -15.74 15.77 4.32
CA LYS A 177 -16.29 14.41 4.18
C LYS A 177 -15.36 13.44 3.45
N LEU A 178 -14.12 13.86 3.18
CA LEU A 178 -13.14 13.06 2.48
C LEU A 178 -11.74 13.39 2.98
N SER A 179 -11.01 12.35 3.37
CA SER A 179 -9.60 12.43 3.74
C SER A 179 -8.75 11.66 2.75
N LEU A 180 -7.61 12.24 2.37
CA LEU A 180 -6.62 11.62 1.50
C LEU A 180 -5.38 11.24 2.31
N HIS A 181 -4.87 10.04 2.08
CA HIS A 181 -3.71 9.49 2.79
C HIS A 181 -2.68 8.97 1.78
N GLY A 182 -1.42 9.36 1.94
CA GLY A 182 -0.31 8.84 1.15
C GLY A 182 0.49 7.82 1.95
N TRP A 183 0.57 6.58 1.48
CA TRP A 183 1.29 5.49 2.15
C TRP A 183 2.43 4.95 1.28
N ILE A 184 3.47 4.43 1.93
CA ILE A 184 4.55 3.65 1.29
C ILE A 184 4.69 2.34 2.04
N TYR A 185 4.43 1.23 1.37
CA TYR A 185 4.67 -0.11 1.89
C TYR A 185 6.07 -0.61 1.55
N ARG A 186 6.86 -0.94 2.58
CA ARG A 186 8.19 -1.53 2.44
C ARG A 186 8.08 -3.04 2.43
N ILE A 187 8.26 -3.63 1.26
CA ILE A 187 8.11 -5.08 1.07
C ILE A 187 9.12 -5.86 1.92
N GLU A 188 10.35 -5.36 2.03
CA GLU A 188 11.42 -6.06 2.73
C GLU A 188 11.26 -6.09 4.26
N THR A 189 10.65 -5.05 4.85
CA THR A 189 10.45 -4.96 6.32
C THR A 189 9.02 -5.29 6.75
N GLY A 190 8.05 -5.20 5.84
CA GLY A 190 6.62 -5.30 6.15
C GLY A 190 6.04 -4.01 6.75
N GLU A 191 6.82 -2.95 6.87
CA GLU A 191 6.38 -1.68 7.44
C GLU A 191 5.60 -0.84 6.43
N VAL A 192 4.69 -0.01 6.94
CA VAL A 192 4.03 1.04 6.17
C VAL A 192 4.40 2.38 6.78
N LEU A 193 4.83 3.32 5.94
CA LEU A 193 4.99 4.72 6.29
C LEU A 193 3.80 5.52 5.75
N ALA A 194 3.33 6.49 6.51
CA ALA A 194 2.24 7.38 6.14
C ALA A 194 2.75 8.83 6.05
N TYR A 195 2.33 9.54 5.02
CA TYR A 195 2.65 10.94 4.81
C TYR A 195 1.94 11.82 5.84
N ASP A 196 2.71 12.66 6.49
CA ASP A 196 2.25 13.65 7.44
C ASP A 196 2.33 15.05 6.79
N PRO A 197 1.19 15.74 6.56
CA PRO A 197 1.18 17.05 5.91
C PRO A 197 1.63 18.21 6.83
N LEU A 198 1.74 18.04 8.15
CA LEU A 198 2.30 19.10 9.01
C LEU A 198 3.82 18.97 9.12
N LEU A 199 4.32 17.73 9.26
CA LEU A 199 5.75 17.47 9.32
C LEU A 199 6.40 17.45 7.92
N HIS A 200 5.59 17.32 6.87
CA HIS A 200 6.02 17.16 5.49
C HIS A 200 6.95 15.96 5.31
N ASP A 201 6.66 14.85 5.99
CA ASP A 201 7.51 13.66 6.03
C ASP A 201 6.70 12.36 6.11
N PHE A 202 7.32 11.24 5.71
CA PHE A 202 6.74 9.90 5.84
C PHE A 202 7.14 9.29 7.18
N ILE A 203 6.15 9.07 8.05
CA ILE A 203 6.36 8.58 9.42
C ILE A 203 5.56 7.30 9.68
N ALA A 204 5.83 6.62 10.78
CA ALA A 204 5.00 5.49 11.21
C ALA A 204 3.54 5.95 11.45
N PRO A 205 2.50 5.22 10.96
CA PRO A 205 1.09 5.64 11.02
C PRO A 205 0.57 6.00 12.42
N HIS A 206 1.12 5.35 13.45
CA HIS A 206 0.70 5.49 14.85
C HIS A 206 1.09 6.81 15.50
N SER A 207 1.96 7.60 14.86
CA SER A 207 2.52 8.84 15.42
C SER A 207 1.47 9.95 15.66
N ARG A 208 0.22 9.74 15.23
CA ARG A 208 -0.91 10.68 15.33
C ARG A 208 -2.27 10.09 15.72
N LEU A 209 -2.33 8.86 16.24
CA LEU A 209 -3.58 8.36 16.81
C LEU A 209 -3.88 9.06 18.17
N THR A 210 -4.08 10.39 18.13
CA THR A 210 -4.53 11.23 19.25
C THR A 210 -5.95 11.76 19.04
N ILE A 211 -6.57 11.48 17.89
CA ILE A 211 -8.01 11.63 17.73
C ILE A 211 -8.62 10.33 18.27
N PRO A 212 -9.45 10.35 19.32
CA PRO A 212 -10.24 9.19 19.65
C PRO A 212 -11.07 8.87 18.41
N GLU A 213 -10.81 7.74 17.76
CA GLU A 213 -11.84 7.17 16.90
C GLU A 213 -13.09 7.12 17.75
N ALA A 214 -14.19 7.70 17.28
CA ALA A 214 -15.48 7.35 17.85
C ALA A 214 -15.49 5.82 17.87
N GLU A 215 -15.73 5.21 19.04
CA GLU A 215 -15.96 3.77 19.11
C GLU A 215 -17.12 3.49 18.14
N TYR A 216 -16.77 3.09 16.92
CA TYR A 216 -17.74 2.70 15.94
C TYR A 216 -18.14 1.30 16.35
N VAL A 217 -19.22 1.26 17.13
CA VAL A 217 -19.95 0.06 17.47
C VAL A 217 -20.22 -0.67 16.15
N LEU A 218 -19.45 -1.72 15.88
CA LEU A 218 -19.87 -2.80 14.99
C LEU A 218 -21.33 -3.06 15.35
N HIS A 219 -22.24 -2.84 14.41
CA HIS A 219 -23.68 -3.00 14.65
C HIS A 219 -23.93 -4.27 15.49
N PRO A 220 -24.83 -4.23 16.49
CA PRO A 220 -24.83 -5.16 17.61
C PRO A 220 -25.24 -6.54 17.13
N SER A 221 -24.28 -7.38 16.80
CA SER A 221 -24.45 -8.82 16.71
C SER A 221 -23.10 -9.46 17.00
N VAL A 222 -23.08 -10.17 18.13
CA VAL A 222 -21.98 -10.96 18.68
C VAL A 222 -21.00 -10.20 19.58
N ARG A 223 -21.38 -10.07 20.86
CA ARG A 223 -20.39 -10.13 21.95
C ARG A 223 -19.85 -11.57 21.98
N LEU A 224 -18.61 -11.78 21.55
CA LEU A 224 -17.86 -12.99 21.91
C LEU A 224 -17.54 -12.92 23.40
N HIS A 225 -18.48 -13.35 24.24
CA HIS A 225 -18.17 -13.70 25.61
C HIS A 225 -17.38 -15.02 25.61
N ASN A 226 -16.21 -15.00 26.26
CA ASN A 226 -15.40 -16.14 26.67
C ASN A 226 -14.88 -17.06 25.55
N LEU A 227 -13.83 -16.63 24.85
CA LEU A 227 -12.84 -17.57 24.36
C LEU A 227 -11.86 -17.86 25.50
N ALA A 228 -11.94 -19.07 26.06
CA ALA A 228 -10.89 -19.60 26.92
C ALA A 228 -9.56 -19.61 26.13
N PRO A 229 -8.40 -19.34 26.78
CA PRO A 229 -7.12 -19.39 26.10
C PRO A 229 -6.90 -20.78 25.49
N PHE A 230 -6.61 -20.82 24.20
CA PHE A 230 -6.31 -22.01 23.44
C PHE A 230 -5.07 -22.70 24.04
N THR A 231 -5.26 -23.81 24.75
CA THR A 231 -4.17 -24.70 25.16
C THR A 231 -3.85 -25.65 24.02
N VAL A 232 -2.62 -25.57 23.51
CA VAL A 232 -2.08 -26.53 22.52
C VAL A 232 -1.94 -27.89 23.20
N PRO A 233 -2.52 -28.98 22.68
CA PRO A 233 -2.24 -30.32 23.20
C PRO A 233 -0.81 -30.73 22.86
N GLU A 234 -0.02 -31.07 23.87
CA GLU A 234 1.29 -31.72 23.70
C GLU A 234 1.10 -33.05 22.96
N MET A 235 1.52 -33.10 21.70
CA MET A 235 1.70 -34.37 20.99
C MET A 235 3.03 -34.98 21.45
N SER A 236 2.96 -36.09 22.18
CA SER A 236 4.12 -36.93 22.48
C SER A 236 4.75 -37.46 21.19
N PRO A 237 6.09 -37.40 21.03
CA PRO A 237 6.73 -37.92 19.83
C PRO A 237 6.71 -39.46 19.80
N PRO A 238 6.57 -40.09 18.62
CA PRO A 238 6.68 -41.54 18.52
C PRO A 238 8.15 -41.97 18.64
N SER A 239 8.40 -42.93 19.51
CA SER A 239 9.66 -43.67 19.60
C SER A 239 9.88 -44.52 18.36
N LEU A 240 11.07 -44.49 17.74
CA LEU A 240 11.63 -45.63 17.00
C LEU A 240 13.15 -45.45 16.74
N SER A 241 13.90 -46.38 17.35
CA SER A 241 15.13 -47.08 16.93
C SER A 241 16.28 -46.39 16.17
N GLU A 242 17.46 -46.61 16.73
CA GLU A 242 18.83 -46.34 16.28
C GLU A 242 19.15 -46.67 14.81
N THR A 243 20.00 -45.84 14.19
CA THR A 243 21.22 -46.30 13.50
C THR A 243 22.23 -45.15 13.34
N LYS A 244 23.50 -45.49 13.56
CA LYS A 244 24.70 -44.62 13.57
C LYS A 244 25.05 -44.07 12.19
N THR A 245 25.61 -42.85 12.12
CA THR A 245 26.94 -42.57 11.50
C THR A 245 27.38 -41.09 11.58
N SER A 246 28.61 -40.91 12.08
CA SER A 246 29.68 -39.90 11.79
C SER A 246 29.42 -38.38 11.71
N ALA A 247 30.18 -37.66 12.55
CA ALA A 247 30.50 -36.22 12.61
C ALA A 247 31.39 -35.73 11.42
N PRO A 248 31.93 -34.47 11.38
CA PRO A 248 31.80 -33.32 12.28
C PRO A 248 31.56 -31.96 11.57
N VAL A 249 31.42 -30.86 12.32
CA VAL A 249 32.25 -29.62 12.25
C VAL A 249 31.55 -28.47 12.98
N SER A 250 32.24 -27.96 13.99
CA SER A 250 31.98 -26.77 14.77
C SER A 250 32.40 -25.50 14.02
N VAL A 251 31.57 -24.45 14.00
CA VAL A 251 32.05 -23.05 13.90
C VAL A 251 31.18 -22.13 14.75
N ALA A 252 31.89 -21.24 15.41
CA ALA A 252 31.53 -20.29 16.46
C ALA A 252 30.40 -19.30 16.14
N SER A 253 29.76 -18.91 17.24
CA SER A 253 28.99 -17.69 17.45
C SER A 253 29.83 -16.43 17.24
N GLU A 254 29.33 -15.48 16.44
CA GLU A 254 29.66 -14.06 16.59
C GLU A 254 28.37 -13.24 16.57
N THR A 255 28.03 -12.73 17.75
CA THR A 255 27.11 -11.64 17.97
C THR A 255 27.79 -10.35 17.55
N ASN A 256 27.23 -9.62 16.58
CA ASN A 256 27.50 -8.20 16.45
C ASN A 256 26.19 -7.46 16.17
N GLY A 257 25.70 -6.79 17.21
CA GLY A 257 24.66 -5.79 17.09
C GLY A 257 25.23 -4.51 16.52
N HIS A 258 24.57 -3.96 15.52
CA HIS A 258 24.56 -2.52 15.27
C HIS A 258 23.16 -2.14 14.79
N SER A 259 22.33 -1.67 15.72
CA SER A 259 21.25 -0.75 15.41
C SER A 259 21.89 0.57 15.00
N GLN A 260 21.82 0.94 13.72
CA GLN A 260 22.05 2.32 13.31
C GLN A 260 20.73 2.93 12.84
N ALA A 261 20.18 3.66 13.79
CA ALA A 261 19.22 4.74 13.69
C ALA A 261 19.49 5.73 12.54
N TYR A 262 18.39 6.07 11.85
CA TYR A 262 18.04 7.34 11.19
C TYR A 262 19.10 8.09 10.37
N SER A 263 18.89 8.15 9.05
CA SER A 263 19.31 9.28 8.23
C SER A 263 18.15 10.27 8.10
N HIS A 264 18.13 11.27 8.98
CA HIS A 264 17.32 12.47 8.81
C HIS A 264 17.64 13.12 7.45
N LEU A 265 16.63 13.52 6.68
CA LEU A 265 16.85 14.46 5.59
C LEU A 265 17.41 15.77 6.22
N PRO A 266 18.59 16.26 5.80
CA PRO A 266 19.11 17.53 6.29
C PRO A 266 18.08 18.66 6.12
N PRO A 267 18.01 19.63 7.05
CA PRO A 267 17.04 20.73 7.02
C PRO A 267 17.02 21.50 5.68
N GLU A 268 18.16 21.58 4.99
CA GLU A 268 18.27 22.20 3.66
C GLU A 268 17.57 21.38 2.56
N GLN A 269 17.44 20.06 2.71
CA GLN A 269 16.66 19.20 1.80
C GLN A 269 15.17 19.33 2.07
N ALA A 270 14.76 19.44 3.34
CA ALA A 270 13.38 19.73 3.71
C ALA A 270 12.91 21.11 3.20
N ASP A 271 13.78 22.13 3.26
CA ASP A 271 13.48 23.48 2.74
C ASP A 271 13.44 23.56 1.20
N ARG A 272 14.15 22.68 0.49
CA ARG A 272 14.18 22.65 -0.99
C ARG A 272 12.89 22.11 -1.60
N ILE A 273 12.19 21.22 -0.90
CA ILE A 273 10.83 20.77 -1.26
C ILE A 273 9.87 21.97 -1.37
N TYR A 274 10.13 23.06 -0.64
CA TYR A 274 9.20 24.21 -0.53
C TYR A 274 9.43 25.35 -1.54
N ARG A 275 10.55 25.43 -2.27
CA ARG A 275 10.77 26.56 -3.21
C ARG A 275 10.21 26.36 -4.63
N GLY A 276 9.43 25.31 -4.88
CA GLY A 276 8.83 25.04 -6.19
C GLY A 276 7.36 25.46 -6.31
N SER A 277 7.04 26.76 -6.29
CA SER A 277 5.84 27.39 -6.93
C SER A 277 5.74 28.90 -6.65
N SER A 278 6.83 29.64 -6.86
CA SER A 278 6.77 31.11 -6.96
C SER A 278 7.86 31.57 -7.93
N HIS A 279 7.64 31.33 -9.22
CA HIS A 279 7.93 32.22 -10.35
C HIS A 279 7.33 31.65 -11.63
#